data_AF-A0A919E221-F1
#
_entry.id   AF-A0A919E221-F1
#
_cell.length_a   1.000
_cell.length_b   1.000
_cell.length_c   1.000
_cell.angle_alpha   90.00
_cell.angle_beta   90.00
_cell.angle_gamma   90.00
#
_symmetry.space_group_name_H-M   'P 1'
#
loop_
_entity.id
_entity.type
_entity.pdbx_description
1 polymer ?
#
loop_
_entity_poly.entity_id
_entity_poly.type
_entity_poly.pdbx_seq_one_letter_code
_entity_poly.pdbx_strand_id
1 'polypeptide(L)' 'MAVLDEGGYQIVRRDTSRNEHEVTTATSINDIARDLTIWMAARDFPGRPTRPVTDF' A
#
# COMPACT_ATOMS: atom_id res chain seq x y z
N MET A 1 4.63 10.26 -29.72
CA MET A 1 4.75 11.29 -28.66
C MET A 1 4.09 10.72 -27.42
N ALA A 2 4.86 10.06 -26.56
CA ALA A 2 4.36 9.56 -25.28
C ALA A 2 4.45 10.72 -24.30
N VAL A 3 3.33 11.39 -24.10
CA VAL A 3 3.17 12.39 -23.06
C VAL A 3 3.30 11.64 -21.73
N LEU A 4 4.48 11.67 -21.12
CA LEU A 4 4.68 11.40 -19.69
C LEU A 4 4.12 12.61 -18.91
N ASP A 5 2.83 12.89 -19.08
CA ASP A 5 2.16 13.83 -18.19
C ASP A 5 1.79 13.02 -16.95
N GLU A 6 2.56 13.18 -15.90
CA GLU A 6 2.08 13.40 -14.54
C GLU A 6 3.23 13.13 -13.59
N GLY A 7 3.71 14.18 -12.94
CA GLY A 7 4.57 14.10 -11.77
C GLY A 7 3.82 13.44 -10.61
N GLY A 8 3.59 12.14 -10.73
CA GLY A 8 2.99 11.30 -9.71
C GLY A 8 3.98 11.04 -8.58
N TYR A 9 3.45 10.79 -7.40
CA TYR A 9 4.22 10.44 -6.22
C TYR A 9 4.47 8.94 -6.20
N GLN A 10 5.70 8.56 -5.87
CA GLN A 10 6.02 7.19 -5.51
C GLN A 10 5.68 6.97 -4.04
N ILE A 11 4.83 5.99 -3.78
CA ILE A 11 4.42 5.61 -2.44
C ILE A 11 5.12 4.30 -2.10
N VAL A 12 5.98 4.33 -1.08
CA VAL A 12 6.73 3.18 -0.60
C VAL A 12 6.15 2.75 0.75
N ARG A 13 5.62 1.52 0.78
CA ARG A 13 4.96 0.92 1.94
C ARG A 13 5.81 -0.24 2.43
N ARG A 14 6.34 -0.16 3.66
CA ARG A 14 7.24 -1.17 4.22
C ARG A 14 6.82 -1.55 5.64
N ASP A 15 6.61 -2.83 5.88
CA ASP A 15 6.40 -3.39 7.22
C ASP A 15 7.50 -4.43 7.49
N THR A 16 8.47 -4.07 8.31
CA THR A 16 9.60 -4.95 8.66
C THR A 16 9.18 -6.11 9.56
N SER A 17 8.08 -5.98 10.31
CA SER A 17 7.57 -7.07 11.15
C SER A 17 6.93 -8.18 10.33
N ARG A 18 6.34 -7.82 9.19
CA ARG A 18 5.70 -8.74 8.24
C ARG A 18 6.55 -9.04 6.99
N ASN A 19 7.75 -8.49 6.90
CA ASN A 19 8.63 -8.55 5.71
C ASN A 19 7.93 -8.08 4.41
N GLU A 20 7.00 -7.15 4.52
CA GLU A 20 6.25 -6.62 3.37
C GLU A 20 6.96 -5.36 2.84
N HIS A 21 7.08 -5.29 1.52
CA HIS A 21 7.56 -4.13 0.79
C HIS A 21 6.78 -3.97 -0.50
N GLU A 22 6.05 -2.88 -0.63
CA GLU A 22 5.25 -2.56 -1.80
C GLU A 22 5.54 -1.14 -2.27
N VAL A 23 5.68 -0.97 -3.58
CA VAL A 23 5.92 0.32 -4.23
C VAL A 23 4.85 0.52 -5.27
N THR A 24 4.12 1.63 -5.16
CA THR A 24 3.08 2.04 -6.11
C THR A 24 3.25 3.50 -6.50
N THR A 25 2.57 3.93 -7.55
CA THR A 25 2.60 5.31 -8.05
C THR A 25 1.18 5.86 -8.12
N ALA A 26 0.95 7.05 -7.59
CA ALA A 26 -0.33 7.73 -7.72
C ALA A 26 -0.14 9.24 -7.90
N THR A 27 -1.07 9.88 -8.61
CA THR A 27 -1.00 11.30 -8.93
C THR A 27 -1.84 12.15 -7.97
N SER A 28 -2.86 11.55 -7.34
CA SER A 28 -3.77 12.20 -6.40
C SER A 28 -3.35 12.03 -4.94
N ILE A 29 -3.05 13.13 -4.25
CA ILE A 29 -2.67 13.14 -2.83
C ILE A 29 -3.79 12.58 -1.93
N ASN A 30 -5.05 12.83 -2.28
CA ASN A 30 -6.18 12.34 -1.49
C ASN A 30 -6.28 10.82 -1.52
N ASP A 31 -6.04 10.20 -2.68
CA ASP A 31 -6.05 8.74 -2.81
C ASP A 31 -4.86 8.13 -2.08
N ILE A 32 -3.69 8.78 -2.15
CA ILE A 32 -2.51 8.40 -1.36
C ILE A 32 -2.80 8.40 0.13
N ALA A 33 -3.37 9.50 0.64
CA ALA A 33 -3.66 9.64 2.07
C ALA A 33 -4.68 8.59 2.54
N ARG A 34 -5.73 8.34 1.73
CA ARG A 34 -6.73 7.31 2.03
C ARG A 34 -6.10 5.93 2.07
N ASP A 35 -5.34 5.57 1.05
CA ASP A 35 -4.74 4.24 0.92
C ASP A 35 -3.70 3.98 2.01
N LEU A 36 -2.88 4.98 2.35
CA LEU A 36 -1.94 4.88 3.47
C LEU A 36 -2.66 4.73 4.82
N THR A 37 -3.76 5.46 5.03
CA THR A 37 -4.55 5.35 6.27
C THR A 37 -5.15 3.95 6.43
N ILE A 38 -5.76 3.41 5.37
CA ILE A 38 -6.30 2.04 5.37
C ILE A 38 -5.18 1.03 5.64
N TRP A 39 -4.05 1.20 4.95
CA TRP A 39 -2.89 0.33 5.08
C TRP A 39 -2.34 0.35 6.52
N MET A 40 -2.20 1.50 7.17
CA MET A 40 -1.76 1.57 8.56
C MET A 40 -2.82 1.02 9.53
N ALA A 41 -4.10 1.35 9.35
CA ALA A 41 -5.17 0.88 10.22
C ALA A 41 -5.35 -0.65 10.19
N ALA A 42 -5.13 -1.29 9.04
CA ALA A 42 -5.13 -2.75 8.94
C ALA A 42 -3.98 -3.42 9.71
N ARG A 43 -2.89 -2.68 9.97
CA ARG A 43 -1.68 -3.19 10.64
C ARG A 43 -1.72 -3.07 12.16
N ASP A 44 -2.43 -2.08 12.67
CA ASP A 44 -2.63 -1.81 14.11
C ASP A 44 -3.42 -2.93 14.84
N PHE A 45 -3.71 -4.03 14.15
CA PHE A 45 -4.15 -5.30 14.74
C PHE A 45 -2.95 -6.23 14.95
N PRO A 46 -2.24 -6.16 16.09
CA PRO A 46 -1.23 -7.14 16.45
C PRO A 46 -1.93 -8.48 16.70
N GLY A 47 -1.74 -9.43 15.79
CA GLY A 47 -2.16 -10.83 16.02
C GLY A 47 -3.34 -11.35 15.21
N ARG A 48 -3.79 -10.71 14.12
CA ARG A 48 -4.59 -11.45 13.13
C ARG A 48 -3.65 -12.22 12.20
N PRO A 49 -3.66 -13.57 12.20
CA PRO A 49 -3.04 -14.32 11.11
C PRO A 49 -3.75 -13.87 9.82
N THR A 50 -2.99 -13.40 8.84
CA THR A 50 -3.44 -13.36 7.47
C THR A 50 -3.76 -14.81 7.10
N ARG A 51 -5.05 -15.17 7.18
CA ARG A 51 -5.51 -16.53 6.86
C ARG A 51 -4.95 -16.86 5.48
N PRO A 52 -4.20 -17.96 5.30
CA PRO A 52 -3.97 -18.45 3.95
C PRO A 52 -5.35 -18.73 3.36
N VAL A 53 -5.63 -18.14 2.20
CA VAL A 53 -6.70 -18.62 1.33
C VAL A 53 -6.30 -20.06 0.97
N THR A 54 -6.84 -21.02 1.70
CA THR A 54 -6.87 -22.41 1.26
C THR A 54 -8.01 -22.50 0.26
N ASP A 55 -7.65 -22.62 -1.00
CA ASP A 55 -8.52 -23.04 -2.10
C ASP A 55 -9.02 -24.47 -1.79
N PHE A 56 -10.34 -24.69 -1.88
CA PHE A 56 -10.99 -26.01 -1.80
C PHE A 56 -11.78 -26.24 -3.09
#